data_AF-A0A936IKG8-F1
#
_entry.id   AF-A0A936IKG8-F1
#
_cell.length_a   1.000
_cell.length_b   1.000
_cell.length_c   1.000
_cell.angle_alpha   90.00
_cell.angle_beta   90.00
_cell.angle_gamma   90.00
#
_symmetry.space_group_name_H-M   'P 1'
#
loop_
_entity.id
_entity.type
_entity.pdbx_description
1 polymer ?
#
loop_
_entity_poly.entity_id
_entity_poly.type
_entity_poly.pdbx_seq_one_letter_code
_entity_poly.pdbx_strand_id
1 'polypeptide(L)'
;MNDNVVVRAAPWWVGERVMFLGTVPALLPRRAGGGQVSAETIYRWSRAGVGGVRLRRFRAAGRGWATTEEEVVRFQHAITELAGGDA
;
A
#
# COMPACT_ATOMS: atom_id res chain seq x y z
N MET A 1 -41.02 -9.34 -13.00
CA MET A 1 -40.25 -8.59 -12.00
C MET A 1 -38.81 -9.05 -12.14
N ASN A 2 -37.97 -8.24 -12.79
CA ASN A 2 -36.55 -8.57 -12.97
C ASN A 2 -35.80 -7.99 -11.78
N ASP A 3 -35.34 -8.86 -10.89
CA ASP A 3 -34.47 -8.48 -9.78
C ASP A 3 -33.09 -8.19 -10.34
N ASN A 4 -32.77 -6.91 -10.48
CA ASN A 4 -31.50 -6.43 -11.01
C ASN A 4 -30.46 -6.51 -9.88
N VAL A 5 -29.89 -7.69 -9.68
CA VAL A 5 -28.84 -7.92 -8.67
C VAL A 5 -27.61 -7.13 -9.07
N VAL A 6 -27.42 -5.97 -8.43
CA VAL A 6 -26.18 -5.20 -8.52
C VAL A 6 -25.10 -5.95 -7.75
N VAL A 7 -24.34 -6.80 -8.46
CA VAL A 7 -23.12 -7.43 -7.91
C VAL A 7 -22.09 -6.32 -7.67
N ARG A 8 -22.05 -5.78 -6.46
CA ARG A 8 -20.94 -4.91 -6.03
C ARG A 8 -19.74 -5.81 -5.80
N ALA A 9 -18.72 -5.69 -6.66
CA ALA A 9 -17.42 -6.30 -6.40
C ALA A 9 -16.93 -5.83 -5.02
N ALA A 10 -16.54 -6.78 -4.16
CA ALA A 10 -15.95 -6.47 -2.88
C ALA A 10 -14.71 -5.57 -3.10
N PRO A 11 -14.46 -4.58 -2.24
CA PRO A 11 -13.23 -3.81 -2.33
C PRO A 11 -12.00 -4.73 -2.27
N TRP A 12 -10.92 -4.33 -2.95
CA TRP A 12 -9.72 -5.18 -3.07
C TRP A 12 -9.05 -5.53 -1.73
N TRP A 13 -9.32 -4.77 -0.68
CA TRP A 13 -8.78 -4.94 0.67
C TRP A 13 -9.66 -5.82 1.58
N VAL A 14 -10.74 -6.41 1.07
CA VAL A 14 -11.60 -7.30 1.87
C VAL A 14 -10.83 -8.56 2.23
N GLY A 15 -10.83 -8.91 3.52
CA GLY A 15 -10.10 -10.07 4.05
C GLY A 15 -8.64 -9.78 4.41
N GLU A 16 -8.15 -8.56 4.15
CA GLU A 16 -6.80 -8.13 4.47
C GLU A 16 -6.74 -7.30 5.75
N ARG A 17 -5.56 -7.22 6.36
CA ARG A 17 -5.36 -6.51 7.62
C ARG A 17 -5.10 -5.04 7.40
N VAL A 18 -6.11 -4.22 7.73
CA VAL A 18 -6.07 -2.77 7.52
C VAL A 18 -5.09 -2.07 8.47
N MET A 19 -4.26 -1.18 7.93
CA MET A 19 -3.38 -0.28 8.67
C MET A 19 -3.43 1.15 8.12
N PHE A 20 -3.01 2.12 8.93
CA PHE A 20 -2.89 3.51 8.48
C PHE A 20 -1.53 3.77 7.84
N LEU A 21 -1.47 4.62 6.81
CA LEU A 21 -0.20 4.93 6.14
C LEU A 21 0.87 5.48 7.09
N GLY A 22 0.46 6.17 8.17
CA GLY A 22 1.38 6.68 9.18
C GLY A 22 2.09 5.61 10.02
N THR A 23 1.56 4.38 10.08
CA THR A 23 2.17 3.27 10.83
C THR A 23 3.09 2.41 9.97
N VAL A 24 2.97 2.48 8.65
CA VAL A 24 3.80 1.74 7.68
C VAL A 24 5.31 1.90 7.94
N PRO A 25 5.84 3.11 8.22
CA PRO A 25 7.27 3.29 8.52
C PRO A 25 7.84 2.35 9.57
N ALA A 26 7.06 1.99 10.59
CA ALA A 26 7.52 1.18 11.71
C ALA A 26 7.63 -0.31 11.37
N LEU A 27 7.01 -0.73 10.26
CA LEU A 27 7.00 -2.10 9.78
C LEU A 27 8.09 -2.37 8.75
N LEU A 28 8.69 -1.32 8.20
CA LEU A 28 9.73 -1.43 7.18
C LEU A 28 11.11 -1.62 7.84
N PRO A 29 11.99 -2.42 7.22
CA PRO A 29 13.38 -2.48 7.66
C PRO A 29 14.01 -1.08 7.58
N ARG A 30 14.98 -0.83 8.45
CA ARG A 30 15.78 0.39 8.39
C ARG A 30 16.57 0.41 7.08
N ARG A 31 16.76 1.60 6.51
CA ARG A 31 17.61 1.81 5.33
C ARG A 31 19.06 1.45 5.68
N ALA A 32 19.89 1.20 4.67
CA ALA A 32 21.31 0.85 4.84
C ALA A 32 22.10 1.83 5.73
N GLY A 33 21.71 3.11 5.79
CA GLY A 33 22.28 4.11 6.70
C GLY A 33 21.61 4.19 8.09
N GLY A 34 20.82 3.20 8.51
CA GLY A 34 20.14 3.14 9.80
C GLY A 34 18.87 3.99 9.93
N GLY A 35 18.55 4.84 8.94
CA GLY A 35 17.38 5.70 8.94
C GLY A 35 16.07 4.97 8.63
N GLN A 36 14.98 5.40 9.28
CA GLN A 36 13.62 4.92 8.99
C GLN A 36 13.05 5.63 7.75
N VAL A 37 12.14 4.97 7.03
CA VAL A 37 11.38 5.61 5.96
C VAL A 37 10.40 6.61 6.56
N SER A 38 10.47 7.89 6.19
CA SER A 38 9.54 8.91 6.70
C SER A 38 8.10 8.64 6.23
N ALA A 39 7.10 9.02 7.04
CA ALA A 39 5.69 8.94 6.66
C ALA A 39 5.39 9.67 5.33
N GLU A 40 6.04 10.81 5.07
CA GLU A 40 5.92 11.53 3.79
C GLU A 40 6.36 10.70 2.59
N THR A 41 7.39 9.86 2.74
CA THR A 41 7.82 8.95 1.68
C THR A 41 6.74 7.92 1.40
N ILE A 42 6.10 7.37 2.44
CA ILE A 42 4.95 6.45 2.28
C ILE A 42 3.80 7.15 1.55
N TYR A 43 3.48 8.39 1.93
CA TYR A 43 2.47 9.17 1.22
C TYR A 43 2.85 9.40 -0.24
N ARG A 44 4.13 9.65 -0.55
CA ARG A 44 4.63 9.78 -1.92
C ARG A 44 4.47 8.49 -2.70
N TRP A 45 4.79 7.34 -2.12
CA TRP A 45 4.59 6.02 -2.75
C TRP A 45 3.13 5.76 -3.09
N SER A 46 2.21 6.23 -2.25
CA SER A 46 0.78 6.09 -2.49
C SER A 46 0.16 7.11 -3.47
N ARG A 47 0.89 8.20 -3.79
CA ARG A 47 0.44 9.27 -4.68
C ARG A 47 1.12 9.20 -6.06
N ALA A 48 2.44 9.24 -6.06
CA ALA A 48 3.27 9.25 -7.27
C ALA A 48 3.72 7.83 -7.65
N GLY A 49 4.06 7.01 -6.65
CA GLY A 49 4.68 5.71 -6.85
C GLY A 49 6.21 5.76 -6.82
N VAL A 50 6.83 4.61 -7.09
CA VAL A 50 8.26 4.38 -7.22
C VAL A 50 8.48 3.47 -8.42
N GLY A 51 9.24 3.91 -9.41
CA GLY A 51 9.54 3.09 -10.60
C GLY A 51 8.30 2.57 -11.34
N GLY A 52 7.18 3.30 -11.31
CA GLY A 52 5.90 2.87 -11.90
C GLY A 52 5.00 2.05 -10.97
N VAL A 53 5.49 1.55 -9.83
CA VAL A 53 4.70 0.82 -8.84
C VAL A 53 4.11 1.79 -7.81
N ARG A 54 2.83 1.64 -7.48
CA ARG A 54 2.13 2.50 -6.51
C ARG A 54 1.57 1.68 -5.37
N LEU A 55 1.75 2.19 -4.14
CA LEU A 55 1.15 1.60 -2.95
C LEU A 55 -0.37 1.84 -2.97
N ARG A 56 -1.17 0.79 -3.10
CA ARG A 56 -2.63 0.96 -3.06
C ARG A 56 -3.08 1.42 -1.68
N ARG A 57 -4.01 2.35 -1.68
CA ARG A 57 -4.60 2.92 -0.47
C ARG A 57 -6.08 3.17 -0.65
N PHE A 58 -6.80 3.21 0.46
CA PHE A 58 -8.20 3.54 0.51
C PHE A 58 -8.46 4.51 1.66
N ARG A 59 -9.61 5.18 1.62
CA ARG A 59 -10.04 6.07 2.69
C ARG A 59 -10.74 5.23 3.76
N ALA A 60 -10.13 5.11 4.94
CA ALA A 60 -10.81 4.52 6.10
C ALA A 60 -11.77 5.56 6.68
N ALA A 61 -13.03 5.19 6.88
CA ALA A 61 -14.13 6.07 7.27
C ALA A 61 -13.72 7.06 8.37
N GLY A 62 -13.53 8.34 7.99
CA GLY A 62 -13.17 9.44 8.89
C GLY A 62 -11.74 9.47 9.44
N ARG A 63 -10.95 8.39 9.35
CA ARG A 63 -9.67 8.29 10.09
C ARG A 63 -8.41 8.59 9.30
N GLY A 64 -8.42 8.46 7.98
CA GLY A 64 -7.15 8.51 7.28
C GLY A 64 -7.11 7.83 5.93
N TRP A 65 -5.98 8.00 5.26
CA TRP A 65 -5.58 7.08 4.21
C TRP A 65 -5.02 5.83 4.88
N ALA A 66 -5.55 4.69 4.46
CA ALA A 66 -5.19 3.38 4.96
C ALA A 66 -4.72 2.50 3.80
N THR A 67 -3.99 1.45 4.13
CA THR A 67 -3.58 0.37 3.24
C THR A 67 -3.72 -0.94 4.03
N THR A 68 -3.15 -2.03 3.55
CA THR A 68 -3.15 -3.32 4.23
C THR A 68 -1.73 -3.84 4.44
N GLU A 69 -1.53 -4.71 5.43
CA GLU A 69 -0.21 -5.34 5.66
C GLU A 69 0.24 -6.09 4.40
N GLU A 70 -0.69 -6.82 3.79
CA GLU A 70 -0.49 -7.64 2.60
C GLU A 70 -0.12 -6.77 1.39
N GLU A 71 -0.76 -5.62 1.22
CA GLU A 71 -0.41 -4.69 0.15
C GLU A 71 0.97 -4.07 0.34
N VAL A 72 1.39 -3.78 1.58
CA VAL A 72 2.74 -3.29 1.86
C VAL A 72 3.79 -4.35 1.50
N VAL A 73 3.52 -5.63 1.75
CA VAL A 73 4.39 -6.73 1.33
C VAL A 73 4.45 -6.81 -0.19
N ARG A 74 3.31 -6.85 -0.89
CA ARG A 74 3.27 -6.88 -2.37
C ARG A 74 4.00 -5.70 -2.99
N PHE A 75 3.81 -4.50 -2.44
CA PHE A 75 4.49 -3.30 -2.89
C PHE A 75 6.01 -3.41 -2.73
N GLN A 76 6.49 -3.92 -1.58
CA GLN A 76 7.92 -4.15 -1.34
C GLN A 76 8.51 -5.13 -2.36
N HIS A 77 7.84 -6.26 -2.59
CA HIS A 77 8.27 -7.22 -3.62
C HIS A 77 8.39 -6.55 -4.99
N ALA A 78 7.37 -5.83 -5.43
CA ALA A 78 7.35 -5.20 -6.74
C ALA A 78 8.48 -4.14 -6.90
N ILE A 79 8.76 -3.32 -5.88
CA ILE A 79 9.87 -2.35 -5.97
C ILE A 79 11.25 -3.00 -5.86
N THR A 80 11.35 -4.14 -5.17
CA THR A 80 12.60 -4.92 -5.12
C THR A 80 12.88 -5.59 -6.46
N GLU A 81 11.86 -6.14 -7.12
CA GLU A 81 11.97 -6.70 -8.48
C GLU A 81 12.42 -5.62 -9.48
N LEU A 82 11.88 -4.40 -9.38
CA LEU A 82 12.33 -3.27 -10.19
C LEU A 82 13.80 -2.89 -9.95
N ALA A 83 14.28 -3.01 -8.71
CA ALA A 83 15.67 -2.69 -8.38
C ALA A 83 16.65 -3.82 -8.75
N GLY A 84 16.17 -5.07 -8.80
CA GLY A 84 16.97 -6.25 -9.16
C GLY A 84 16.93 -6.64 -10.63
N GLY A 85 16.07 -6.01 -11.45
CA GLY A 85 15.93 -6.27 -12.88
C GLY A 85 16.98 -5.61 -13.79
N ASP A 86 18.04 -5.05 -13.22
CA ASP A 86 19.17 -4.42 -13.94
C ASP A 86 20.41 -5.34 -13.98
N ALA A 87 20.19 -6.65 -14.17
CA ALA A 87 21.25 -7.68 -14.25
C ALA A 87 21.39 -8.24 -15.67
#